data_AF-A0AAN1Y2T6-F1
#
_entry.id   AF-A0AAN1Y2T6-F1
#
_cell.length_a   1.000
_cell.length_b   1.000
_cell.length_c   1.000
_cell.angle_alpha   90.00
_cell.angle_beta   90.00
_cell.angle_gamma   90.00
#
_symmetry.space_group_name_H-M   'P 1'
#
loop_
_entity.id
_entity.type
_entity.pdbx_description
1 polymer ?
#
loop_
_entity_poly.entity_id
_entity_poly.type
_entity_poly.pdbx_seq_one_letter_code
_entity_poly.pdbx_strand_id
1 'polypeptide(L)' 'MGNVNLREATDNFQREAIARALAAHQGNWAATARALELDVANLHRLAKRLGLKGSRPGKSSAG' A
#
# COMPACT_ATOMS: atom_id res chain seq x y z
N MET A 1 20.14 -5.75 -14.97
CA MET A 1 19.42 -5.54 -13.70
C MET A 1 18.71 -4.21 -13.82
N GLY A 2 17.37 -4.18 -13.75
CA GLY A 2 16.63 -2.93 -13.86
C GLY A 2 16.97 -2.02 -12.69
N ASN A 3 17.24 -0.74 -12.95
CA ASN A 3 17.37 0.26 -11.90
C ASN A 3 16.01 0.38 -11.19
N VAL A 4 15.88 -0.21 -10.01
CA VAL A 4 14.74 0.06 -9.12
C VAL A 4 14.85 1.53 -8.74
N ASN A 5 13.95 2.34 -9.27
CA ASN A 5 13.94 3.75 -8.92
C ASN A 5 13.46 3.91 -7.45
N LEU A 6 13.86 5.01 -6.81
CA LEU A 6 13.54 5.27 -5.40
C LEU A 6 12.03 5.19 -5.11
N ARG A 7 11.20 5.57 -6.10
CA ARG A 7 9.74 5.49 -6.00
C ARG A 7 9.28 4.04 -5.88
N GLU A 8 9.77 3.14 -6.71
CA GLU A 8 9.41 1.72 -6.70
C GLU A 8 9.86 1.05 -5.40
N ALA A 9 11.08 1.34 -4.94
CA ALA A 9 11.59 0.85 -3.66
C ALA A 9 10.71 1.32 -2.48
N THR A 10 10.33 2.61 -2.49
CA THR A 10 9.44 3.19 -1.46
C THR A 10 8.05 2.57 -1.53
N ASP A 11 7.48 2.38 -2.72
CA ASP A 11 6.17 1.77 -2.88
C ASP A 11 6.17 0.31 -2.42
N ASN A 12 7.26 -0.44 -2.66
CA ASN A 12 7.39 -1.81 -2.17
C ASN A 12 7.49 -1.85 -0.64
N PHE A 13 8.33 -0.99 -0.05
CA PHE A 13 8.43 -0.86 1.40
C PHE A 13 7.09 -0.54 2.04
N GLN A 14 6.35 0.43 1.49
CA GLN A 14 5.02 0.79 1.97
C GLN A 14 4.03 -0.37 1.85
N ARG A 15 4.07 -1.13 0.74
CA ARG A 15 3.22 -2.31 0.57
C ARG A 15 3.46 -3.35 1.66
N GLU A 16 4.72 -3.66 1.90
CA GLU A 16 5.10 -4.64 2.92
C GLU A 16 4.74 -4.18 4.32
N ALA A 17 4.98 -2.91 4.66
CA ALA A 17 4.63 -2.35 5.96
C ALA A 17 3.11 -2.45 6.22
N ILE A 18 2.29 -2.08 5.24
CA ILE A 18 0.84 -2.17 5.34
C ILE A 18 0.39 -3.63 5.45
N ALA A 19 0.94 -4.54 4.65
CA ALA A 19 0.57 -5.95 4.67
C ALA A 19 0.89 -6.60 6.02
N ARG A 20 2.08 -6.34 6.59
CA ARG A 20 2.49 -6.84 7.91
C ARG A 20 1.58 -6.32 9.02
N ALA A 21 1.32 -5.01 9.04
CA ALA A 21 0.45 -4.41 10.03
C ALA A 21 -1.00 -4.93 9.90
N LEU A 22 -1.50 -5.08 8.68
CA LEU A 22 -2.83 -5.63 8.42
C LEU A 22 -2.95 -7.08 8.89
N ALA A 23 -1.92 -7.90 8.67
CA ALA A 23 -1.88 -9.28 9.18
C ALA A 23 -1.86 -9.31 10.72
N ALA A 24 -1.05 -8.48 11.36
CA ALA A 24 -0.98 -8.37 12.82
C ALA A 24 -2.32 -7.93 13.45
N HIS A 25 -3.10 -7.13 12.72
CA HIS A 25 -4.42 -6.67 13.13
C HIS A 25 -5.58 -7.46 12.52
N GLN A 26 -5.33 -8.68 12.02
CA GLN A 26 -6.36 -9.61 11.53
C GLN A 26 -7.28 -9.00 10.44
N GLY A 27 -6.71 -8.20 9.54
CA GLY A 27 -7.47 -7.55 8.48
C GLY A 27 -8.20 -6.26 8.91
N ASN A 28 -8.04 -5.82 10.15
CA ASN A 28 -8.69 -4.60 10.65
C ASN A 28 -7.94 -3.34 10.18
N TRP A 29 -8.48 -2.70 9.15
CA TRP A 29 -7.94 -1.46 8.59
C TRP A 29 -7.88 -0.29 9.58
N ALA A 30 -8.83 -0.18 10.51
CA ALA A 30 -8.84 0.90 11.48
C ALA A 30 -7.79 0.72 12.59
N ALA A 31 -7.54 -0.52 13.02
CA ALA A 31 -6.44 -0.83 13.93
C ALA A 31 -5.09 -0.67 13.22
N THR A 32 -4.98 -1.13 11.97
CA THR A 32 -3.79 -0.97 11.14
C THR A 32 -3.41 0.50 10.93
N ALA A 33 -4.39 1.36 10.64
CA ALA A 33 -4.14 2.79 10.46
C ALA A 33 -3.58 3.42 11.74
N ARG A 34 -4.20 3.11 12.90
CA ARG A 34 -3.72 3.59 14.20
C ARG A 34 -2.30 3.11 14.52
N ALA A 35 -1.98 1.85 14.21
CA ALA A 35 -0.63 1.31 14.42
C ALA A 35 0.44 1.92 13.50
N LEU A 36 0.02 2.41 12.32
CA LEU A 36 0.89 3.11 11.38
C LEU A 36 0.86 4.64 11.55
N GLU A 37 0.20 5.15 12.60
CA GLU A 37 0.00 6.59 12.85
C GLU A 37 -0.66 7.34 11.66
N LEU A 38 -1.55 6.65 10.96
CA LEU A 38 -2.33 7.19 9.84
C LEU A 38 -3.81 7.25 10.21
N ASP A 39 -4.54 8.16 9.57
CA ASP A 39 -5.99 8.02 9.50
C ASP A 39 -6.38 6.93 8.50
N VAL A 40 -7.54 6.32 8.75
CA VAL A 40 -8.07 5.20 7.95
C VAL A 40 -8.28 5.60 6.49
N ALA A 41 -8.65 6.85 6.22
CA ALA A 41 -8.88 7.32 4.85
C ALA A 41 -7.55 7.45 4.08
N ASN A 42 -6.49 7.97 4.69
CA ASN A 42 -5.14 7.97 4.12
C ASN A 42 -4.63 6.55 3.87
N LEU A 43 -4.80 5.63 4.83
CA LEU A 43 -4.39 4.23 4.64
C LEU A 43 -5.14 3.58 3.46
N HIS A 44 -6.44 3.83 3.30
CA HIS A 44 -7.18 3.31 2.16
C HIS A 44 -6.74 3.92 0.82
N ARG A 45 -6.49 5.24 0.76
CA ARG A 45 -5.93 5.90 -0.43
C ARG A 45 -4.56 5.31 -0.79
N LEU A 46 -3.72 5.11 0.21
CA LEU A 46 -2.39 4.54 0.07
C LEU A 46 -2.45 3.10 -0.44
N ALA A 47 -3.28 2.25 0.17
CA ALA A 47 -3.50 0.87 -0.27
C ALA A 47 -4.03 0.79 -1.70
N LYS A 48 -4.92 1.72 -2.12
CA LYS A 48 -5.41 1.77 -3.49
C LYS A 48 -4.31 2.19 -4.48
N ARG A 49 -3.54 3.23 -4.16
CA ARG A 49 -2.40 3.70 -4.96
C ARG A 49 -1.35 2.61 -5.14
N LEU A 50 -1.11 1.84 -4.08
CA LEU A 50 -0.13 0.75 -4.06
C LEU A 50 -0.65 -0.56 -4.67
N GLY A 51 -1.91 -0.63 -5.10
CA GLY A 51 -2.51 -1.84 -5.70
C GLY A 51 -2.93 -2.90 -4.69
N LEU A 52 -2.91 -2.61 -3.38
CA LEU A 52 -3.32 -3.53 -2.31
C LEU A 52 -4.84 -3.62 -2.13
N LYS A 53 -5.59 -2.58 -2.49
CA LYS A 53 -7.05 -2.53 -2.31
C LYS A 53 -7.73 -1.88 -3.51
N GLY A 54 -8.37 -2.70 -4.35
CA GLY A 54 -9.37 -2.23 -5.32
C GLY A 54 -8.81 -1.39 -6.47
N SER A 55 -7.89 -1.95 -7.24
CA SER A 55 -7.81 -1.63 -8.67
C SER A 55 -7.70 -2.94 -9.44
N ARG A 56 -8.62 -3.18 -10.38
CA ARG A 56 -8.44 -4.22 -11.38
C ARG A 56 -7.06 -4.04 -12.03
N PRO A 57 -6.30 -5.09 -12.32
CA PRO A 57 -5.08 -4.97 -13.10
C PRO A 57 -5.51 -4.63 -14.53
N GLY A 58 -5.49 -3.35 -14.90
CA GLY A 58 -6.02 -2.95 -16.19
C GLY A 58 -6.00 -1.46 -16.43
N LYS A 59 -4.80 -0.90 -16.62
CA LYS A 59 -4.47 -0.02 -17.76
C LYS A 59 -3.01 0.43 -17.63
N SER A 60 -2.15 -0.30 -18.34
CA SER A 60 -0.95 0.27 -18.93
C SER A 60 -1.37 1.34 -19.94
N SER A 61 -0.86 2.55 -19.80
CA SER A 61 -0.64 3.53 -20.87
C SER A 61 0.48 4.41 -20.30
N ALA A 62 1.76 4.28 -20.68
CA ALA A 62 2.33 4.49 -22.00
C ALA A 62 1.74 5.74 -22.66
N GLY A 63 2.51 6.83 -22.59
CA GLY A 63 2.18 8.18 -23.05
C GLY A 63 3.13 9.16 -22.39
#